data_AF-A0A179SIB2-F1
#
_entry.id   AF-A0A179SIB2-F1
#
_cell.length_a   1.000
_cell.length_b   1.000
_cell.length_c   1.000
_cell.angle_alpha   90.00
_cell.angle_beta   90.00
_cell.angle_gamma   90.00
#
_symmetry.space_group_name_H-M   'P 1'
#
loop_
_entity.id
_entity.type
_entity.pdbx_description
1 polymer ?
#
loop_
_entity_poly.entity_id
_entity_poly.type
_entity_poly.pdbx_seq_one_letter_code
_entity_poly.pdbx_strand_id
1 'polypeptide(L)' 'MADENSTKPRRGRPRLAEGEGYTSIHLSLAAPLTRAVDAAAAGEEDLPSRPEMIRRLVVAGLASQGRKIE' A
#
# COMPACT_ATOMS: atom_id res chain seq x y z
N MET A 1 17.32 22.96 -23.17
CA MET A 1 15.86 22.69 -23.17
C MET A 1 15.63 21.64 -22.10
N ALA A 2 15.02 22.02 -20.99
CA ALA A 2 14.83 21.13 -19.85
C ALA A 2 13.39 20.59 -19.90
N ASP A 3 13.25 19.28 -20.10
CA ASP A 3 11.98 18.58 -19.98
C ASP A 3 11.63 18.42 -18.50
N GLU A 4 10.81 19.35 -18.02
CA GLU A 4 10.33 19.42 -16.65
C GLU A 4 9.26 18.34 -16.43
N ASN A 5 9.72 17.26 -15.80
CA ASN A 5 9.00 16.23 -15.06
C ASN A 5 7.53 16.57 -14.76
N SER A 6 6.61 15.94 -15.49
CA SER A 6 5.15 16.13 -15.34
C SER A 6 4.64 15.48 -14.04
N THR A 7 4.84 16.16 -12.91
CA THR A 7 4.24 15.85 -11.59
C THR A 7 2.80 16.35 -11.53
N LYS A 8 1.94 15.93 -12.46
CA LYS A 8 0.50 16.23 -12.36
C LYS A 8 -0.22 15.07 -11.66
N PRO A 9 -0.77 15.28 -10.45
CA PRO A 9 -1.55 14.24 -9.77
C PRO A 9 -2.80 13.92 -10.61
N ARG A 10 -3.02 12.62 -10.87
CA ARG A 10 -4.19 12.13 -11.59
C ARG A 10 -5.47 12.50 -10.83
N ARG A 11 -6.34 13.27 -11.50
CA ARG A 11 -7.62 13.77 -10.98
C ARG A 11 -8.49 12.60 -10.51
N GLY A 12 -8.87 12.58 -9.23
CA GLY A 12 -9.78 11.61 -8.63
C GLY A 12 -9.19 10.64 -7.59
N ARG A 13 -7.86 10.65 -7.37
CA ARG A 13 -7.28 9.92 -6.22
C ARG A 13 -7.33 10.83 -4.99
N PRO A 14 -8.01 10.45 -3.89
CA PRO A 14 -7.89 11.20 -2.65
C PRO A 14 -6.41 11.24 -2.24
N ARG A 15 -5.88 12.44 -1.98
CA ARG A 15 -4.60 12.57 -1.29
C ARG A 15 -4.83 12.00 0.11
N LEU A 16 -4.21 10.87 0.43
CA LEU A 16 -4.06 10.46 1.82
C LEU A 16 -3.41 11.64 2.53
N ALA A 17 -4.01 12.13 3.61
CA ALA A 17 -3.54 13.29 4.32
C ALA A 17 -2.08 13.08 4.74
N GLU A 18 -1.18 13.92 4.24
CA GLU A 18 0.17 14.05 4.80
C GLU A 18 0.01 14.78 6.14
N GLY A 19 -0.25 14.01 7.19
CA GLY A 19 -0.27 14.44 8.59
C GLY A 19 0.75 13.66 9.38
N GLU A 20 1.31 14.28 10.43
CA GLU A 20 2.28 13.67 11.35
C GLU A 20 1.88 12.24 11.73
N GLY A 21 2.74 11.27 11.39
CA GLY A 21 2.57 9.85 11.74
C GLY A 21 2.40 8.88 10.56
N TYR A 22 2.12 9.36 9.34
CA TYR A 22 2.00 8.48 8.17
C TYR A 22 3.27 8.48 7.31
N THR A 23 4.03 7.38 7.35
CA THR A 23 5.16 7.17 6.43
C THR A 23 4.65 6.55 5.13
N SER A 24 4.78 7.29 4.02
CA SER A 24 4.50 6.76 2.69
C SER A 24 5.74 6.05 2.14
N ILE A 25 5.58 4.81 1.66
CA ILE A 25 6.67 4.02 1.08
C ILE A 25 6.26 3.56 -0.32
N HIS A 26 7.15 3.76 -1.28
CA HIS A 26 6.98 3.25 -2.64
C HIS A 26 7.60 1.85 -2.73
N LEU A 27 6.77 0.83 -3.03
CA LEU A 27 7.20 -0.56 -3.17
C LEU A 27 7.11 -1.01 -4.63
N SER A 28 8.19 -1.58 -5.14
CA SER A 28 8.19 -2.29 -6.42
C SER A 28 8.12 -3.79 -6.15
N LEU A 29 6.93 -4.36 -6.32
CA LEU A 29 6.69 -5.78 -6.15
C LEU A 29 6.76 -6.51 -7.49
N ALA A 30 7.26 -7.74 -7.49
CA ALA A 30 7.17 -8.61 -8.66
C ALA A 30 5.70 -8.92 -8.97
N ALA A 31 5.37 -9.08 -10.26
CA ALA A 31 3.99 -9.30 -10.71
C ALA A 31 3.26 -10.46 -10.01
N PRO A 32 3.90 -11.61 -9.70
CA PRO A 32 3.24 -12.68 -8.95
C PRO A 32 2.79 -12.25 -7.55
N LEU A 33 3.60 -11.44 -6.86
CA LEU A 33 3.27 -10.93 -5.53
C LEU A 33 2.12 -9.92 -5.59
N THR A 34 2.10 -9.04 -6.60
CA THR A 34 0.98 -8.12 -6.80
C THR A 34 -0.33 -8.87 -7.00
N ARG A 35 -0.32 -9.93 -7.81
CA ARG A 35 -1.50 -10.79 -8.03
C ARG A 35 -1.94 -11.52 -6.76
N ALA A 36 -1.00 -11.99 -5.95
CA ALA A 36 -1.31 -12.64 -4.68
C ALA A 36 -1.99 -11.68 -3.69
N VAL A 37 -1.51 -10.43 -3.61
CA VAL A 37 -2.14 -9.39 -2.79
C VAL A 37 -3.56 -9.08 -3.28
N ASP A 38 -3.75 -8.98 -4.60
CA ASP A 38 -5.08 -8.72 -5.18
C ASP A 38 -6.05 -9.87 -4.91
N ALA A 39 -5.59 -11.11 -5.02
CA ALA A 39 -6.40 -12.29 -4.72
C ALA A 39 -6.77 -12.36 -3.23
N ALA A 40 -5.84 -12.02 -2.33
CA ALA A 40 -6.11 -11.94 -0.90
C ALA A 40 -7.17 -10.87 -0.60
N ALA A 41 -7.01 -9.66 -1.17
CA ALA A 41 -7.98 -8.57 -1.00
C ALA A 41 -9.39 -8.93 -1.50
N ALA A 42 -9.48 -9.69 -2.60
CA ALA A 42 -10.76 -10.14 -3.14
C ALA A 42 -11.45 -11.22 -2.28
N GLY A 43 -10.71 -11.90 -1.40
CA GLY A 43 -11.24 -12.92 -0.49
C GLY A 43 -11.78 -12.38 0.84
N GLU A 44 -11.53 -11.10 1.14
CA GLU A 44 -12.01 -10.46 2.37
C GLU A 44 -13.42 -9.91 2.19
N GLU A 45 -14.25 -10.01 3.23
CA GLU A 45 -15.63 -9.52 3.21
C GLU A 45 -15.73 -8.01 2.98
N ASP A 46 -14.77 -7.23 3.48
CA ASP A 46 -14.76 -5.77 3.38
C ASP A 46 -14.06 -5.24 2.12
N LEU A 47 -13.54 -6.14 1.27
CA LEU A 47 -12.89 -5.82 -0.01
C LEU A 47 -11.86 -4.67 0.12
N PRO A 48 -10.81 -4.82 0.95
CA PRO A 48 -9.88 -3.76 1.25
C PRO A 48 -9.09 -3.34 0.01
N SER A 49 -8.69 -2.06 -0.03
CA SER A 49 -7.79 -1.57 -1.07
C SER A 49 -6.43 -2.28 -1.01
N ARG A 50 -5.71 -2.36 -2.14
CA ARG A 50 -4.38 -2.98 -2.19
C ARG A 50 -3.39 -2.45 -1.12
N PRO A 51 -3.24 -1.13 -0.88
CA PRO A 51 -2.37 -0.63 0.19
C PRO A 51 -2.79 -1.10 1.59
N GLU A 52 -4.10 -1.17 1.85
CA GLU A 52 -4.62 -1.64 3.14
C GLU A 52 -4.38 -3.15 3.32
N MET A 53 -4.58 -3.95 2.27
CA MET A 53 -4.24 -5.38 2.29
C MET A 53 -2.74 -5.58 2.54
N ILE A 54 -1.88 -4.81 1.87
CA ILE A 54 -0.42 -4.86 2.13
C ILE A 54 -0.12 -4.53 3.59
N ARG A 55 -0.77 -3.50 4.16
CA ARG A 55 -0.61 -3.15 5.58
C ARG A 55 -1.01 -4.31 6.49
N ARG A 56 -2.19 -4.93 6.27
CA ARG A 56 -2.66 -6.09 7.05
C ARG A 56 -1.68 -7.26 6.97
N LEU A 57 -1.18 -7.58 5.77
CA LEU A 57 -0.21 -8.65 5.55
C LEU A 57 1.12 -8.38 6.26
N VAL A 58 1.62 -7.14 6.22
CA VAL A 58 2.84 -6.75 6.94
C VAL A 58 2.63 -6.86 8.45
N VAL A 59 1.51 -6.37 8.97
CA VAL A 59 1.15 -6.47 10.39
C VAL A 59 1.06 -7.93 10.83
N ALA A 60 0.35 -8.77 10.08
CA ALA A 60 0.25 -10.20 10.37
C ALA A 60 1.62 -10.89 10.35
N GLY A 61 2.47 -10.56 9.36
CA GLY A 61 3.83 -11.08 9.25
C GLY A 61 4.71 -10.69 10.44
N LEU A 62 4.71 -9.42 10.84
CA LEU A 62 5.46 -8.93 11.99
C LEU A 62 4.97 -9.56 13.31
N ALA A 63 3.66 -9.68 13.49
CA ALA A 63 3.08 -10.34 14.66
C ALA A 63 3.48 -11.82 14.74
N SER A 64 3.51 -12.53 13.60
CA SER A 64 3.95 -13.93 13.55
C SER A 64 5.42 -14.13 13.93
N GLN A 65 6.23 -13.08 13.82
CA GLN A 65 7.64 -13.06 14.23
C GLN A 65 7.84 -12.63 15.70
N GLY A 66 6.77 -12.45 16.47
CA GLY A 66 6.83 -11.99 17.86
C GLY A 66 7.22 -10.52 18.03
N ARG A 67 7.14 -9.71 16.96
CA ARG A 67 7.36 -8.26 17.06
C ARG A 67 6.08 -7.59 17.55
N LYS A 68 6.18 -6.79 18.62
CA LYS A 68 5.08 -5.94 19.09
C LYS A 68 4.83 -4.84 18.05
N ILE A 69 3.56 -4.69 17.67
CA ILE A 69 3.08 -3.63 16.80
C ILE A 69 2.29 -2.71 17.73
N GLU A 70 2.92 -1.63 18.19
CA GLU A 70 2.31 -0.59 19.02
C GLU A 70 1.68 0.50 18.14
#